data_AF-A0A351A6J4-F1
#
_entry.id   AF-A0A351A6J4-F1
#
_cell.length_a   1.000
_cell.length_b   1.000
_cell.length_c   1.000
_cell.angle_alpha   90.00
_cell.angle_beta   90.00
_cell.angle_gamma   90.00
#
_symmetry.space_group_name_H-M   'P 1'
#
loop_
_entity.id
_entity.type
_entity.pdbx_description
1 polymer ?
#
loop_
_entity_poly.entity_id
_entity_poly.type
_entity_poly.pdbx_seq_one_letter_code
_entity_poly.pdbx_strand_id
1 'polypeptide(L)' 'MLDKARYIVVEGPIGAGKTSLARRLAERLQAETLLEQAEHNPFLGRFYQNAERWA' A
#
# COMPACT_ATOMS: atom_id res chain seq x y z
N MET A 1 4.17 -22.28 9.17
CA MET A 1 2.88 -21.62 8.84
C MET A 1 3.02 -20.64 7.68
N LEU A 2 4.08 -19.84 7.61
CA LEU A 2 4.32 -18.91 6.50
C LEU A 2 4.99 -19.58 5.28
N ASP A 3 5.44 -20.81 5.42
CA ASP A 3 6.17 -21.60 4.42
C ASP A 3 5.39 -21.81 3.09
N LYS A 4 4.07 -21.56 3.09
CA LYS A 4 3.20 -21.56 1.90
C LYS A 4 2.70 -20.17 1.49
N ALA A 5 2.88 -19.15 2.31
CA ALA A 5 2.43 -17.79 2.04
C ALA A 5 3.52 -17.04 1.28
N ARG A 6 3.41 -17.05 -0.06
CA ARG A 6 4.35 -16.34 -0.94
C ARG A 6 4.22 -14.82 -0.88
N TYR A 7 3.09 -14.32 -0.38
CA TYR A 7 2.77 -12.90 -0.33
C TYR A 7 2.07 -12.54 0.97
N ILE A 8 2.41 -11.36 1.51
CA ILE A 8 1.73 -10.72 2.62
C ILE A 8 1.24 -9.37 2.11
N VAL A 9 -0.06 -9.11 2.24
CA VAL A 9 -0.68 -7.83 1.86
C VAL A 9 -1.06 -7.06 3.11
N VAL A 10 -0.73 -5.77 3.16
CA VAL A 10 -1.03 -4.87 4.27
C VAL A 10 -2.04 -3.83 3.80
N GLU A 11 -3.32 -4.02 4.18
CA GLU A 11 -4.44 -3.15 3.82
C GLU A 11 -4.90 -2.24 4.97
N GLY A 12 -5.63 -1.18 4.64
CA GLY A 12 -6.20 -0.25 5.64
C GLY A 12 -6.37 1.20 5.16
N PRO A 13 -7.00 2.06 5.97
CA PRO A 13 -7.31 3.43 5.57
C PRO A 13 -6.06 4.30 5.35
N ILE A 14 -6.24 5.44 4.66
CA ILE A 14 -5.20 6.46 4.49
C ILE A 14 -4.77 6.94 5.89
N GLY A 15 -3.45 7.06 6.10
CA GLY A 15 -2.89 7.46 7.40
C GLY A 15 -2.73 6.35 8.44
N ALA A 16 -3.16 5.11 8.16
CA ALA A 16 -3.07 4.00 9.13
C ALA A 16 -1.64 3.44 9.36
N GLY A 17 -0.62 3.97 8.68
CA GLY A 17 0.77 3.51 8.83
C GLY A 17 1.14 2.23 8.07
N LYS A 18 0.37 1.87 7.03
CA LYS A 18 0.57 0.65 6.22
C LYS A 18 1.99 0.50 5.67
N THR A 19 2.52 1.55 5.03
CA THR A 19 3.88 1.56 4.47
C THR A 19 4.94 1.30 5.53
N SER A 20 4.78 1.88 6.72
CA SER A 20 5.69 1.67 7.85
C SER A 20 5.62 0.22 8.36
N LEU A 21 4.42 -0.36 8.44
CA LEU A 21 4.24 -1.75 8.84
C LEU A 21 4.82 -2.72 7.80
N ALA A 22 4.54 -2.50 6.51
CA ALA A 22 5.05 -3.33 5.42
C ALA A 22 6.59 -3.39 5.42
N ARG A 23 7.27 -2.24 5.56
CA ARG A 23 8.74 -2.18 5.66
C ARG A 23 9.27 -2.96 6.87
N ARG A 24 8.67 -2.78 8.05
CA ARG A 24 9.07 -3.51 9.28
C ARG A 24 8.84 -5.01 9.19
N LEU A 25 7.81 -5.45 8.47
CA LEU A 25 7.55 -6.86 8.21
C LEU A 25 8.57 -7.44 7.24
N ALA A 26 8.86 -6.73 6.15
CA ALA A 26 9.87 -7.13 5.17
C ALA A 26 11.26 -7.29 5.81
N GLU A 27 11.69 -6.35 6.66
CA GLU A 27 12.94 -6.45 7.43
C GLU A 27 12.99 -7.69 8.32
N ARG A 28 11.90 -7.99 9.05
CA ARG A 28 11.86 -9.13 9.98
C ARG A 28 11.77 -10.49 9.29
N LEU A 29 11.14 -10.54 8.12
CA LEU A 29 10.89 -11.77 7.38
C LEU A 29 11.90 -11.99 6.24
N GLN A 30 12.85 -11.07 6.07
CA GLN A 30 13.79 -11.05 4.95
C GLN A 30 13.07 -11.14 3.60
N ALA A 31 11.94 -10.44 3.48
CA ALA A 31 11.11 -10.41 2.28
C ALA A 31 11.37 -9.14 1.46
N GLU A 32 11.02 -9.16 0.18
CA GLU A 32 11.02 -7.97 -0.65
C GLU A 32 9.78 -7.10 -0.36
N THR A 33 9.96 -5.77 -0.36
CA THR A 33 8.84 -4.84 -0.20
C THR A 33 8.31 -4.42 -1.57
N LEU A 34 7.02 -4.64 -1.82
CA LEU A 34 6.29 -4.09 -2.97
C LEU A 34 5.35 -2.98 -2.47
N LEU A 35 5.59 -1.74 -2.91
CA LEU A 35 4.79 -0.57 -2.52
C LEU A 35 3.91 -0.10 -3.68
N GLU A 36 2.78 0.52 -3.35
CA GLU A 36 1.94 1.22 -4.33
C GLU A 36 2.68 2.42 -4.95
N GLN A 37 2.40 2.69 -6.22
CA GLN A 37 2.93 3.84 -6.95
C GLN A 37 1.81 4.87 -7.19
N ALA A 38 1.29 5.43 -6.09
CA ALA A 38 0.13 6.34 -6.14
C ALA A 38 0.37 7.57 -7.06
N GLU A 39 1.62 8.04 -7.13
CA GLU A 39 2.05 9.16 -7.99
C GLU A 39 1.89 8.87 -9.49
N HIS A 40 1.96 7.60 -9.89
CA HIS A 40 1.77 7.17 -11.27
C HIS A 40 0.30 6.87 -11.61
N ASN A 41 -0.63 7.04 -10.66
CA ASN A 41 -2.04 6.81 -10.92
C ASN A 41 -2.63 8.01 -11.70
N PRO A 42 -3.12 7.81 -12.95
CA PRO A 42 -3.59 8.91 -13.79
C PRO A 42 -4.92 9.52 -13.31
N PHE A 43 -5.59 8.91 -12.34
CA PHE A 43 -6.91 9.31 -11.84
C PHE A 43 -6.86 10.01 -10.47
N LEU A 44 -5.96 9.58 -9.57
CA LEU A 44 -5.94 10.05 -8.18
C LEU A 44 -5.80 11.57 -8.07
N GLY A 45 -4.93 12.19 -8.87
CA GLY A 45 -4.77 13.64 -8.86
C GLY A 45 -6.07 14.40 -9.16
N ARG A 46 -6.85 13.93 -10.14
CA ARG A 46 -8.15 14.54 -10.50
C ARG A 46 -9.19 14.28 -9.42
N PHE A 47 -9.19 13.08 -8.85
CA PHE A 47 -10.09 12.70 -7.76
C PHE A 47 -9.88 13.60 -6.53
N TYR A 48 -8.63 13.80 -6.08
CA TYR A 48 -8.35 14.66 -4.92
C TYR A 48 -8.63 16.16 -5.17
N GLN A 49 -8.67 16.61 -6.43
CA GLN A 49 -9.04 17.99 -6.77
C GLN A 49 -10.55 18.24 -6.69
N ASN A 50 -11.39 17.23 -6.93
CA ASN A 50 -12.84 17.37 -6.89
C ASN A 50 -13.51 16.01 -6.62
N ALA A 51 -13.45 15.54 -5.38
CA ALA A 51 -13.96 14.22 -5.03
C ALA A 51 -15.46 14.08 -5.35
N GLU A 52 -16.28 15.12 -5.11
CA GLU A 52 -17.73 15.08 -5.40
C GLU A 52 -18.05 14.85 -6.88
N ARG A 53 -17.21 15.35 -7.79
CA ARG A 53 -17.39 15.15 -9.24
C ARG A 53 -16.92 13.77 -9.72
N TRP A 54 -15.99 13.14 -9.01
CA TRP A 54 -15.28 11.94 -9.45
C TRP A 54 -15.51 10.70 -8.56
N ALA A 55 -16.27 10.82 -7.48
CA ALA A 55 -16.72 9.72 -6.60
C ALA A 55 -17.98 9.05 -7.14
#